data_AF-A0A935PL12-F1
#
_entry.id   AF-A0A935PL12-F1
#
_cell.length_a   1.000
_cell.length_b   1.000
_cell.length_c   1.000
_cell.angle_alpha   90.00
_cell.angle_beta   90.00
_cell.angle_gamma   90.00
#
_symmetry.space_group_name_H-M   'P 1'
#
loop_
_entity.id
_entity.type
_entity.pdbx_description
1 polymer ?
#
loop_
_entity_poly.entity_id
_entity_poly.type
_entity_poly.pdbx_seq_one_letter_code
_entity_poly.pdbx_strand_id
1 'polypeptide(L)'
;MIRLLVPADALVVGASIRLDEDEAHHLEVRRVADGSEVEALDGVGGAGLGTIHREGKRWQFRVATIVRDPRPAPLLLAVGGGDKDRFLWLAEKSAELGVTMLVPLETARSRHVENRLREGTIEKGRRRAREACKQSGNRWAPIVADLTPIDALPALLPAAQWWLGEAGAAALPTLPADAAVGWLIGPEGGFSDADLSAIATHVAPRPAGLGRHILRFETAAIAAAVLTADRRRVEPPPPKRSGGMEPAGDCRGPPTPPPPRVRAPPGRTTTFRSPPYLPLLLLSTAGCIGDSSIICTTEARFGVNVTVRNATTQQPVLQGVRGALHEGNYLDSLQVITDIEGHIFSLAGAVERAGTYRVELVATGYQPWSRNNVVVTADRCHVNAVSVQADLIPVP
;
A
#
# COMPACT_ATOMS: atom_id res chain seq x y z
N MET A 1 9.87 -11.71 14.91
CA MET A 1 8.40 -11.63 14.94
C MET A 1 7.87 -12.16 13.62
N ILE A 2 6.90 -13.06 13.64
CA ILE A 2 6.32 -13.67 12.44
C ILE A 2 5.24 -12.74 11.89
N ARG A 3 5.13 -12.65 10.56
CA ARG A 3 4.08 -11.90 9.88
C ARG A 3 3.11 -12.81 9.17
N LEU A 4 1.83 -12.53 9.31
CA LEU A 4 0.71 -13.20 8.66
C LEU A 4 -0.04 -12.22 7.77
N LEU A 5 -0.81 -12.74 6.82
CA LEU A 5 -1.78 -11.94 6.09
C LEU A 5 -3.18 -12.29 6.55
N VAL A 6 -4.01 -11.28 6.72
CA VAL A 6 -5.44 -11.41 7.03
C VAL A 6 -6.26 -10.76 5.93
N PRO A 7 -7.55 -11.11 5.77
CA PRO A 7 -8.40 -10.43 4.81
C PRO A 7 -8.35 -8.91 4.99
N ALA A 8 -8.55 -8.18 3.90
CA ALA A 8 -8.63 -6.72 3.94
C ALA A 8 -9.67 -6.28 4.98
N ASP A 9 -9.34 -5.24 5.75
CA ASP A 9 -10.18 -4.65 6.79
C ASP A 9 -10.60 -5.59 7.94
N ALA A 10 -10.04 -6.81 8.03
CA ALA A 10 -10.37 -7.76 9.10
C ALA A 10 -9.81 -7.36 10.47
N LEU A 11 -8.89 -6.39 10.54
CA LEU A 11 -8.24 -5.98 11.78
C LEU A 11 -9.18 -5.10 12.62
N VAL A 12 -9.66 -5.67 13.74
CA VAL A 12 -10.44 -4.97 14.77
C VAL A 12 -9.87 -5.30 16.15
N VAL A 13 -9.55 -4.30 16.96
CA VAL A 13 -8.95 -4.51 18.30
C VAL A 13 -9.86 -5.38 19.15
N GLY A 14 -9.29 -6.41 19.78
CA GLY A 14 -10.00 -7.36 20.62
C GLY A 14 -10.70 -8.50 19.87
N ALA A 15 -10.86 -8.40 18.54
CA ALA A 15 -11.45 -9.46 17.73
C ALA A 15 -10.48 -10.64 17.53
N SER A 16 -11.05 -11.80 17.25
CA SER A 16 -10.32 -12.99 16.81
C SER A 16 -10.60 -13.25 15.34
N ILE A 17 -9.53 -13.35 14.55
CA ILE A 17 -9.56 -13.61 13.12
C ILE A 17 -9.16 -15.07 12.90
N ARG A 18 -10.02 -15.85 12.25
CA ARG A 18 -9.66 -17.21 11.85
C ARG A 18 -8.65 -17.15 10.70
N LEU A 19 -7.54 -17.86 10.85
CA LEU A 19 -6.54 -17.97 9.79
C LEU A 19 -7.00 -18.98 8.72
N ASP A 20 -6.65 -18.69 7.47
CA ASP A 20 -6.82 -19.63 6.38
C ASP A 20 -5.82 -20.79 6.47
N GLU A 21 -5.95 -21.75 5.55
CA GLU A 21 -5.10 -22.95 5.54
C GLU A 21 -3.63 -22.62 5.22
N ASP A 22 -3.39 -21.63 4.36
CA ASP A 22 -2.04 -21.20 3.97
C ASP A 22 -1.28 -20.58 5.16
N GLU A 23 -1.92 -19.69 5.94
CA GLU A 23 -1.32 -19.10 7.13
C GLU A 23 -1.22 -20.08 8.30
N ALA A 24 -2.20 -20.98 8.46
CA ALA A 24 -2.12 -22.07 9.43
C ALA A 24 -0.91 -22.98 9.15
N HIS A 25 -0.74 -23.40 7.89
CA HIS A 25 0.41 -24.19 7.47
C HIS A 25 1.73 -23.42 7.66
N HIS A 26 1.75 -22.11 7.38
CA HIS A 26 2.92 -21.26 7.62
C HIS A 26 3.35 -21.28 9.09
N LEU A 27 2.40 -21.15 10.03
CA LEU A 27 2.68 -21.22 11.47
C LEU A 27 3.25 -22.60 11.87
N GLU A 28 2.71 -23.68 11.33
CA GLU A 28 3.16 -25.04 11.64
C GLU A 28 4.58 -25.31 11.12
N VAL A 29 4.88 -24.90 9.87
CA VAL A 29 6.23 -24.98 9.29
C VAL A 29 7.23 -24.16 10.10
N ARG A 30 6.80 -22.99 10.60
CA ARG A 30 7.60 -22.13 11.48
C ARG A 30 7.64 -22.60 12.93
N ARG A 31 6.91 -23.66 13.28
CA ARG A 31 6.81 -24.24 14.64
C ARG A 31 6.41 -23.20 15.68
N VAL A 32 5.47 -22.32 15.32
CA VAL A 32 4.99 -21.27 16.23
C VAL A 32 4.17 -21.91 17.36
N ALA A 33 4.49 -21.56 18.60
CA ALA A 33 3.78 -22.07 19.77
C ALA A 33 2.45 -21.33 19.96
N ASP A 34 1.46 -22.03 20.50
CA ASP A 34 0.21 -21.40 20.97
C ASP A 34 0.50 -20.25 21.95
N GLY A 35 -0.20 -19.13 21.80
CA GLY A 35 0.02 -17.90 22.57
C GLY A 35 1.16 -17.01 22.07
N SER A 36 1.86 -17.38 21.00
CA SER A 36 2.98 -16.55 20.47
C SER A 36 2.49 -15.22 19.89
N GLU A 37 3.28 -14.17 20.07
CA GLU A 37 3.06 -12.87 19.44
C GLU A 37 3.41 -12.89 17.95
N VAL A 38 2.51 -12.35 17.12
CA VAL A 38 2.67 -12.19 15.68
C VAL A 38 2.15 -10.82 15.24
N GLU A 39 2.56 -10.41 14.04
CA GLU A 39 2.01 -9.25 13.34
C GLU A 39 1.16 -9.73 12.15
N ALA A 40 -0.04 -9.19 11.98
CA ALA A 40 -0.93 -9.49 10.87
C ALA A 40 -1.09 -8.26 9.98
N LEU A 41 -0.95 -8.41 8.66
CA LEU A 41 -1.16 -7.33 7.70
C LEU A 41 -2.46 -7.56 6.92
N ASP A 42 -3.28 -6.53 6.77
CA ASP A 42 -4.53 -6.60 5.98
C ASP A 42 -4.32 -6.27 4.49
N GLY A 43 -3.16 -5.71 4.13
CA GLY A 43 -2.82 -5.33 2.76
C GLY A 43 -3.45 -4.01 2.31
N VAL A 44 -4.21 -3.33 3.17
CA VAL A 44 -4.88 -2.05 2.93
C VAL A 44 -4.44 -0.98 3.93
N GLY A 45 -3.19 -1.10 4.40
CA GLY A 45 -2.52 -0.14 5.26
C GLY A 45 -2.52 -0.50 6.75
N GLY A 46 -3.23 -1.54 7.18
CA GLY A 46 -3.29 -1.98 8.56
C GLY A 46 -2.24 -3.03 8.91
N ALA A 47 -1.66 -2.89 10.11
CA ALA A 47 -0.93 -3.95 10.80
C ALA A 47 -1.45 -4.12 12.22
N GLY A 48 -1.86 -5.34 12.56
CA GLY A 48 -2.27 -5.73 13.90
C GLY A 48 -1.15 -6.47 14.61
N LEU A 49 -0.82 -6.08 15.84
CA LEU A 49 -0.06 -6.93 16.76
C LEU A 49 -1.03 -7.71 17.63
N GLY A 50 -0.69 -8.95 17.93
CA GLY A 50 -1.55 -9.82 18.71
C GLY A 50 -0.97 -11.20 18.91
N THR A 51 -1.79 -12.11 19.42
CA THR A 51 -1.38 -13.48 19.76
C THR A 51 -2.12 -14.50 18.91
N ILE A 52 -1.42 -15.55 18.51
CA ILE A 52 -2.06 -16.70 17.87
C ILE A 52 -2.55 -17.70 18.90
N HIS A 53 -3.75 -18.23 18.68
CA HIS A 53 -4.40 -19.21 19.54
C HIS A 53 -4.88 -20.42 18.75
N ARG A 54 -4.78 -21.62 19.33
CA ARG A 54 -5.37 -22.84 18.80
C ARG A 54 -6.77 -23.05 19.38
N GLU A 55 -7.73 -23.22 18.48
CA GLU A 55 -9.06 -23.73 18.80
C GLU A 55 -9.27 -25.06 18.09
N GLY A 56 -9.07 -26.16 18.82
CA GLY A 56 -9.05 -27.51 18.25
C GLY A 56 -7.94 -27.68 17.20
N LYS A 57 -8.31 -27.85 15.93
CA LYS A 57 -7.38 -27.97 14.79
C LYS A 57 -7.15 -26.66 14.03
N ARG A 58 -7.75 -25.55 14.46
CA ARG A 58 -7.72 -24.28 13.74
C ARG A 58 -6.86 -23.27 14.49
N TRP A 59 -6.17 -22.42 13.73
CA TRP A 59 -5.47 -21.26 14.27
C TRP A 59 -6.35 -20.01 14.17
N GLN A 60 -6.29 -19.20 15.22
CA GLN A 60 -6.90 -17.88 15.28
C GLN A 60 -5.85 -16.85 15.66
N PHE A 61 -5.98 -15.64 15.16
CA PHE A 61 -5.19 -14.48 15.56
C PHE A 61 -6.08 -13.52 16.35
N ARG A 62 -5.70 -13.24 17.61
CA ARG A 62 -6.40 -12.28 18.45
C ARG A 62 -5.69 -10.93 18.38
N VAL A 63 -6.40 -9.92 17.89
CA VAL A 63 -5.84 -8.58 17.68
C VAL A 63 -5.71 -7.85 19.02
N ALA A 64 -4.51 -7.41 19.38
CA ALA A 64 -4.25 -6.62 20.58
C ALA A 64 -4.17 -5.12 20.29
N THR A 65 -3.42 -4.72 19.27
CA THR A 65 -3.28 -3.32 18.84
C THR A 65 -3.22 -3.23 17.32
N ILE A 66 -3.64 -2.10 16.76
CA ILE A 66 -3.58 -1.84 15.31
C ILE A 66 -2.82 -0.54 15.06
N VAL A 67 -1.94 -0.58 14.06
CA VAL A 67 -1.34 0.61 13.44
C VAL A 67 -1.84 0.69 12.00
N ARG A 68 -2.19 1.90 11.54
CA ARG A 68 -2.58 2.15 10.16
C ARG A 68 -1.63 3.16 9.52
N ASP A 69 -1.10 2.80 8.37
CA ASP A 69 -0.31 3.71 7.55
C ASP A 69 -1.25 4.55 6.67
N PRO A 70 -0.95 5.86 6.48
CA PRO A 70 -1.67 6.65 5.50
C PRO A 70 -1.52 6.02 4.11
N ARG A 71 -2.51 6.23 3.26
CA ARG A 71 -2.47 5.71 1.89
C ARG A 71 -1.27 6.31 1.15
N PRO A 72 -0.40 5.49 0.54
CA PRO A 72 0.77 5.99 -0.18
C PRO A 72 0.35 6.77 -1.43
N ALA A 73 1.15 7.75 -1.80
CA ALA A 73 1.01 8.44 -3.08
C ALA A 73 1.04 7.41 -4.24
N PRO A 74 0.19 7.52 -5.27
CA PRO A 74 0.15 6.54 -6.34
C PRO A 74 1.51 6.39 -7.04
N LEU A 75 1.98 5.14 -7.16
CA LEU A 75 3.12 4.74 -7.98
C LEU A 75 2.67 3.57 -8.85
N LEU A 76 2.43 3.85 -10.12
CA LEU A 76 1.95 2.89 -11.10
C LEU A 76 3.10 2.45 -11.98
N LEU A 77 3.22 1.13 -12.17
CA LEU A 77 4.10 0.54 -13.17
C LEU A 77 3.22 -0.11 -14.24
N ALA A 78 3.09 0.55 -15.40
CA ALA A 78 2.47 0.00 -16.58
C ALA A 78 3.56 -0.61 -17.48
N VAL A 79 3.55 -1.93 -17.60
CA VAL A 79 4.70 -2.70 -18.06
C VAL A 79 4.29 -3.64 -19.18
N GLY A 80 5.08 -3.75 -20.26
CA GLY A 80 4.80 -4.71 -21.34
C GLY A 80 4.66 -6.14 -20.81
N GLY A 81 3.44 -6.70 -20.89
CA GLY A 81 3.05 -7.99 -20.32
C GLY A 81 3.56 -9.21 -21.11
N GLY A 82 4.87 -9.27 -21.35
CA GLY A 82 5.55 -10.33 -22.09
C GLY A 82 5.71 -11.61 -21.29
N ASP A 83 6.93 -11.88 -20.82
CA ASP A 83 7.29 -13.14 -20.15
C ASP A 83 6.65 -13.31 -18.77
N LYS A 84 6.01 -14.46 -18.56
CA LYS A 84 5.26 -14.76 -17.33
C LYS A 84 6.14 -14.80 -16.08
N ASP A 85 7.35 -15.35 -16.17
CA ASP A 85 8.20 -15.60 -15.00
C ASP A 85 8.83 -14.29 -14.52
N ARG A 86 9.23 -13.44 -15.46
CA ARG A 86 9.67 -12.06 -15.19
C ARG A 86 8.56 -11.21 -14.59
N PHE A 87 7.33 -11.33 -15.09
CA PHE A 87 6.19 -10.62 -14.50
C PHE A 87 5.90 -11.08 -13.07
N LEU A 88 5.89 -12.39 -12.82
CA LEU A 88 5.68 -12.93 -11.47
C LEU A 88 6.77 -12.47 -10.49
N TRP A 89 8.00 -12.37 -10.96
CA TRP A 89 9.10 -11.80 -10.19
C TRP A 89 8.91 -10.29 -9.94
N LEU A 90 8.50 -9.53 -10.96
CA LEU A 90 8.23 -8.11 -10.82
C LEU A 90 7.04 -7.83 -9.88
N ALA A 91 6.02 -8.68 -9.86
CA ALA A 91 4.88 -8.57 -8.94
C ALA A 91 5.34 -8.68 -7.47
N GLU A 92 6.22 -9.62 -7.16
CA GLU A 92 6.87 -9.73 -5.86
C GLU A 92 7.65 -8.45 -5.51
N LYS A 93 8.49 -7.96 -6.43
CA LYS A 93 9.32 -6.77 -6.21
C LYS A 93 8.53 -5.48 -6.13
N SER A 94 7.37 -5.42 -6.77
CA SER A 94 6.46 -4.27 -6.69
C SER A 94 6.00 -4.03 -5.25
N ALA A 95 5.70 -5.10 -4.50
CA ALA A 95 5.32 -5.00 -3.09
C ALA A 95 6.49 -4.58 -2.19
N GLU A 96 7.70 -5.03 -2.47
CA GLU A 96 8.92 -4.64 -1.73
C GLU A 96 9.27 -3.15 -1.94
N LEU A 97 8.99 -2.62 -3.13
CA LEU A 97 9.36 -1.27 -3.55
C LEU A 97 8.26 -0.22 -3.30
N GLY A 98 7.13 -0.61 -2.73
CA GLY A 98 6.02 0.31 -2.45
C GLY A 98 5.29 0.79 -3.72
N VAL A 99 5.33 0.00 -4.79
CA VAL A 99 4.48 0.22 -5.97
C VAL A 99 3.02 0.06 -5.52
N THR A 100 2.15 0.98 -5.93
CA THR A 100 0.73 0.92 -5.55
C THR A 100 -0.10 0.13 -6.56
N MET A 101 0.32 0.13 -7.82
CA MET A 101 -0.35 -0.63 -8.88
C MET A 101 0.65 -1.13 -9.94
N LEU A 102 0.53 -2.41 -10.29
CA LEU A 102 1.23 -3.04 -11.39
C LEU A 102 0.22 -3.39 -12.49
N VAL A 103 0.42 -2.83 -13.68
CA VAL A 103 -0.47 -2.99 -14.83
C VAL A 103 0.28 -3.71 -15.96
N PRO A 104 0.01 -5.00 -16.21
CA PRO A 104 0.54 -5.67 -17.40
C PRO A 104 -0.18 -5.19 -18.65
N LEU A 105 0.56 -4.60 -19.59
CA LEU A 105 0.05 -4.09 -20.86
C LEU A 105 0.12 -5.13 -21.98
N GLU A 106 -0.95 -5.24 -22.77
CA GLU A 106 -0.87 -5.88 -24.07
C GLU A 106 -0.28 -4.91 -25.10
N THR A 107 0.89 -5.25 -25.60
CA THR A 107 1.62 -4.48 -26.60
C THR A 107 1.77 -5.33 -27.86
N ALA A 108 2.03 -4.70 -29.00
CA ALA A 108 2.28 -5.43 -30.26
C ALA A 108 3.37 -6.50 -30.08
N ARG A 109 4.45 -6.18 -29.36
CA ARG A 109 5.61 -7.08 -29.19
C ARG A 109 5.45 -8.09 -28.05
N SER A 110 4.58 -7.85 -27.05
CA SER A 110 4.34 -8.83 -25.97
C SER A 110 3.41 -9.98 -26.38
N ARG A 111 2.53 -9.77 -27.38
CA ARG A 111 1.58 -10.81 -27.86
C ARG A 111 2.24 -12.03 -28.49
N HIS A 112 3.46 -11.88 -29.01
CA HIS A 112 4.20 -12.92 -29.72
C HIS A 112 5.21 -13.67 -28.85
N VAL A 113 5.25 -13.39 -27.53
CA VAL A 113 6.11 -14.11 -26.59
C VAL A 113 5.53 -15.50 -26.34
N GLU A 114 6.34 -16.54 -26.53
CA GLU A 114 5.93 -17.94 -26.35
C GLU A 114 5.43 -18.20 -24.91
N ASN A 115 6.12 -17.62 -23.93
CA ASN A 115 5.82 -17.68 -22.50
C ASN A 115 4.93 -16.51 -22.02
N ARG A 116 3.95 -16.09 -22.83
CA ARG A 116 3.11 -14.92 -22.54
C ARG A 116 2.28 -15.04 -21.26
N LEU A 117 1.93 -13.89 -20.71
CA LEU A 117 0.93 -13.79 -19.64
C LEU A 117 -0.41 -14.37 -20.05
N ARG A 118 -1.03 -15.05 -19.08
CA ARG A 118 -2.39 -15.56 -19.11
C ARG A 118 -3.06 -15.17 -17.80
N GLU A 119 -4.38 -15.15 -17.77
CA GLU A 119 -5.17 -14.80 -16.58
C GLU A 119 -4.72 -15.56 -15.31
N GLY A 120 -4.54 -16.89 -15.40
CA GLY A 120 -4.05 -17.69 -14.27
C GLY A 120 -2.61 -17.36 -13.80
N THR A 121 -1.81 -16.67 -14.62
CA THR A 121 -0.51 -16.13 -14.19
C THR A 121 -0.68 -14.84 -13.41
N ILE A 122 -1.63 -13.99 -13.80
CA ILE A 122 -1.92 -12.72 -13.13
C ILE A 122 -2.39 -12.99 -11.70
N GLU A 123 -3.24 -14.00 -11.51
CA GLU A 123 -3.70 -14.40 -10.18
C GLU A 123 -2.53 -14.90 -9.30
N LYS A 124 -1.62 -15.68 -9.88
CA LYS A 124 -0.36 -16.04 -9.19
C LYS A 124 0.48 -14.81 -8.86
N GLY A 125 0.48 -13.80 -9.73
CA GLY A 125 1.13 -12.51 -9.52
C GLY A 125 0.54 -11.75 -8.33
N ARG A 126 -0.79 -11.64 -8.25
CA ARG A 126 -1.51 -11.06 -7.10
C ARG A 126 -1.13 -11.74 -5.80
N ARG A 127 -1.16 -13.08 -5.77
CA ARG A 127 -0.74 -13.86 -4.61
C ARG A 127 0.70 -13.57 -4.23
N ARG A 128 1.65 -13.55 -5.18
CA ARG A 128 3.07 -13.25 -4.91
C ARG A 128 3.28 -11.84 -4.36
N ALA A 129 2.59 -10.85 -4.92
CA ALA A 129 2.66 -9.47 -4.44
C ALA A 129 2.16 -9.35 -3.00
N ARG A 130 1.02 -10.01 -2.70
CA ARG A 130 0.45 -10.07 -1.36
C ARG A 130 1.37 -10.80 -0.38
N GLU A 131 1.92 -11.97 -0.73
CA GLU A 131 2.89 -12.69 0.12
C GLU A 131 4.18 -11.91 0.38
N ALA A 132 4.67 -11.16 -0.61
CA ALA A 132 5.87 -10.33 -0.46
C ALA A 132 5.72 -9.26 0.63
N CYS A 133 4.48 -8.81 0.90
CA CYS A 133 4.18 -7.88 2.00
C CYS A 133 4.60 -8.43 3.37
N LYS A 134 4.51 -9.75 3.60
CA LYS A 134 4.95 -10.39 4.85
C LYS A 134 6.46 -10.21 5.07
N GLN A 135 7.24 -10.33 3.99
CA GLN A 135 8.70 -10.26 4.06
C GLN A 135 9.20 -8.81 4.09
N SER A 136 8.58 -7.92 3.33
CA SER A 136 8.92 -6.50 3.28
C SER A 136 8.38 -5.73 4.50
N GLY A 137 7.27 -6.18 5.09
CA GLY A 137 6.52 -5.42 6.08
C GLY A 137 5.68 -4.31 5.47
N ASN A 138 5.53 -4.27 4.14
CA ASN A 138 4.67 -3.30 3.47
C ASN A 138 3.20 -3.58 3.84
N ARG A 139 2.52 -2.61 4.44
CA ARG A 139 1.12 -2.72 4.85
C ARG A 139 0.14 -2.51 3.71
N TRP A 140 0.60 -1.95 2.60
CA TRP A 140 -0.19 -1.69 1.39
C TRP A 140 0.23 -2.65 0.28
N ALA A 141 -0.57 -3.68 0.05
CA ALA A 141 -0.32 -4.61 -1.05
C ALA A 141 -0.56 -3.91 -2.40
N PRO A 142 0.34 -4.09 -3.39
CA PRO A 142 0.14 -3.53 -4.71
C PRO A 142 -1.10 -4.16 -5.36
N ILE A 143 -1.89 -3.34 -6.04
CA ILE A 143 -2.94 -3.83 -6.93
C ILE A 143 -2.27 -4.38 -8.19
N VAL A 144 -2.50 -5.65 -8.53
CA VAL A 144 -2.06 -6.23 -9.80
C VAL A 144 -3.27 -6.32 -10.73
N ALA A 145 -3.29 -5.46 -11.74
CA ALA A 145 -4.40 -5.36 -12.70
C ALA A 145 -4.45 -6.58 -13.63
N ASP A 146 -5.57 -6.74 -14.31
CA ASP A 146 -5.70 -7.69 -15.41
C ASP A 146 -4.78 -7.32 -16.58
N LEU A 147 -4.59 -8.26 -17.50
CA LEU A 147 -3.84 -8.00 -18.73
C LEU A 147 -4.63 -6.96 -19.53
N THR A 148 -4.05 -5.78 -19.66
CA THR A 148 -4.76 -4.57 -20.06
C THR A 148 -4.34 -4.14 -21.46
N PRO A 149 -5.25 -4.09 -22.44
CA PRO A 149 -5.01 -3.44 -23.72
C PRO A 149 -4.64 -1.97 -23.51
N ILE A 150 -3.72 -1.42 -24.32
CA ILE A 150 -3.31 0.00 -24.23
C ILE A 150 -4.53 0.94 -24.24
N ASP A 151 -5.54 0.65 -25.06
CA ASP A 151 -6.73 1.50 -25.18
C ASP A 151 -7.62 1.49 -23.92
N ALA A 152 -7.46 0.47 -23.07
CA ALA A 152 -8.15 0.36 -21.78
C ALA A 152 -7.34 1.00 -20.64
N LEU A 153 -6.11 1.45 -20.91
CA LEU A 153 -5.25 2.08 -19.92
C LEU A 153 -5.92 3.26 -19.21
N PRO A 154 -6.63 4.22 -19.88
CA PRO A 154 -7.28 5.36 -19.23
C PRO A 154 -8.14 5.03 -18.02
N ALA A 155 -8.86 3.91 -18.06
CA ALA A 155 -9.77 3.49 -16.99
C ALA A 155 -9.02 3.14 -15.69
N LEU A 156 -7.72 2.87 -15.78
CA LEU A 156 -6.86 2.52 -14.66
C LEU A 156 -5.97 3.68 -14.21
N LEU A 157 -6.01 4.83 -14.89
CA LEU A 157 -5.10 5.93 -14.60
C LEU A 157 -5.69 6.89 -13.57
N PRO A 158 -5.05 7.03 -12.39
CA PRO A 158 -5.24 8.25 -11.62
C PRO A 158 -4.61 9.43 -12.37
N ALA A 159 -5.00 10.66 -12.00
CA ALA A 159 -4.33 11.87 -12.45
C ALA A 159 -2.87 11.86 -11.97
N ALA A 160 -1.99 11.32 -12.81
CA ALA A 160 -0.58 11.06 -12.50
C ALA A 160 0.33 11.72 -13.53
N GLN A 161 1.54 12.06 -13.11
CA GLN A 161 2.61 12.44 -14.02
C GLN A 161 3.20 11.17 -14.64
N TRP A 162 3.05 11.04 -15.96
CA TRP A 162 3.51 9.88 -16.70
C TRP A 162 4.94 10.04 -17.22
N TRP A 163 5.70 8.96 -17.11
CA TRP A 163 7.09 8.88 -17.55
C TRP A 163 7.32 7.63 -18.40
N LEU A 164 8.05 7.79 -19.49
CA LEU A 164 8.51 6.69 -20.33
C LEU A 164 9.97 6.38 -19.98
N GLY A 165 10.23 5.15 -19.53
CA GLY A 165 11.58 4.72 -19.18
C GLY A 165 12.44 4.49 -20.42
N GLU A 166 13.43 5.35 -20.65
CA GLU A 166 14.31 5.28 -21.82
C GLU A 166 15.78 5.32 -21.42
N ALA A 167 16.62 4.61 -22.19
CA ALA A 167 18.06 4.70 -22.03
C ALA A 167 18.56 6.04 -22.60
N GLY A 168 19.42 6.75 -21.87
CA GLY A 168 20.03 8.00 -22.34
C GLY A 168 19.13 9.24 -22.32
N ALA A 169 17.85 9.13 -21.92
CA ALA A 169 16.99 10.27 -21.66
C ALA A 169 17.47 11.08 -20.44
N ALA A 170 16.96 12.31 -20.30
CA ALA A 170 17.27 13.17 -19.17
C ALA A 170 16.84 12.53 -17.84
N ALA A 171 17.60 12.77 -16.77
CA ALA A 171 17.27 12.24 -15.46
C ALA A 171 15.87 12.70 -14.99
N LEU A 172 15.16 11.83 -14.27
CA LEU A 172 13.88 12.17 -13.68
C LEU A 172 14.02 13.41 -12.78
N PRO A 173 13.25 14.50 -13.00
CA PRO A 173 13.31 15.68 -12.16
C PRO A 173 12.82 15.36 -10.75
N THR A 174 13.16 16.19 -9.77
CA THR A 174 12.62 16.05 -8.41
C THR A 174 11.09 16.15 -8.45
N LEU A 175 10.43 15.16 -7.88
CA LEU A 175 8.97 15.09 -7.81
C LEU A 175 8.52 15.40 -6.37
N PRO A 176 7.35 16.05 -6.18
CA PRO A 176 6.73 16.16 -4.86
C PRO A 176 6.52 14.79 -4.22
N ALA A 177 6.60 14.71 -2.89
CA ALA A 177 6.47 13.45 -2.15
C ALA A 177 5.09 12.80 -2.32
N ASP A 178 4.06 13.61 -2.50
CA ASP A 178 2.65 13.24 -2.70
C ASP A 178 2.27 13.08 -4.18
N ALA A 179 3.20 13.31 -5.12
CA ALA A 179 2.90 13.23 -6.54
C ALA A 179 2.48 11.81 -6.94
N ALA A 180 1.32 11.69 -7.59
CA ALA A 180 0.93 10.49 -8.32
C ALA A 180 1.83 10.32 -9.56
N VAL A 181 2.47 9.18 -9.68
CA VAL A 181 3.46 8.89 -10.72
C VAL A 181 3.09 7.61 -11.45
N GLY A 182 3.10 7.66 -12.78
CA GLY A 182 2.95 6.49 -13.64
C GLY A 182 4.19 6.28 -14.48
N TRP A 183 4.65 5.04 -14.59
CA TRP A 183 5.74 4.65 -15.45
C TRP A 183 5.25 3.73 -16.55
N LEU A 184 5.72 3.98 -17.77
CA LEU A 184 5.60 3.10 -18.92
C LEU A 184 6.94 2.44 -19.18
N ILE A 185 6.96 1.12 -19.08
CA ILE A 185 8.15 0.29 -19.35
C ILE A 185 7.80 -0.70 -20.46
N GLY A 186 8.43 -0.54 -21.62
CA GLY A 186 8.18 -1.41 -22.76
C GLY A 186 8.68 -2.85 -22.51
N PRO A 187 8.15 -3.86 -23.24
CA PRO A 187 8.67 -5.23 -23.18
C PRO A 187 10.12 -5.31 -23.68
N GLU A 188 10.73 -6.49 -23.74
CA GLU A 188 12.11 -6.68 -24.24
C GLU A 188 12.36 -6.04 -25.61
N GLY A 189 11.36 -6.07 -26.48
CA GLY A 189 11.42 -5.45 -27.80
C GLY A 189 11.16 -3.94 -27.78
N GLY A 190 10.86 -3.32 -26.65
CA GLY A 190 10.34 -1.96 -26.54
C GLY A 190 8.90 -1.81 -27.03
N PHE A 191 8.34 -0.62 -26.90
CA PHE A 191 7.06 -0.27 -27.54
C PHE A 191 7.25 -0.09 -29.05
N SER A 192 6.25 -0.49 -29.85
CA SER A 192 6.19 -0.10 -31.26
C SER A 192 5.70 1.35 -31.41
N ASP A 193 5.91 1.96 -32.59
CA ASP A 193 5.38 3.30 -32.87
C ASP A 193 3.86 3.35 -32.74
N ALA A 194 3.16 2.26 -33.08
CA ALA A 194 1.73 2.11 -32.89
C ALA A 194 1.35 2.05 -31.41
N ASP A 195 2.09 1.31 -30.58
CA ASP A 195 1.87 1.27 -29.13
C ASP A 195 2.08 2.67 -28.52
N LEU A 196 3.18 3.36 -28.87
CA LEU A 196 3.47 4.70 -28.37
C LEU A 196 2.42 5.72 -28.82
N SER A 197 1.95 5.63 -30.06
CA SER A 197 0.87 6.49 -30.58
C SER A 197 -0.43 6.26 -29.82
N ALA A 198 -0.81 5.01 -29.56
CA ALA A 198 -2.01 4.67 -28.79
C ALA A 198 -1.89 5.17 -27.34
N ILE A 199 -0.75 4.93 -26.70
CA ILE A 199 -0.44 5.46 -25.36
C ILE A 199 -0.57 7.00 -25.33
N ALA A 200 -0.03 7.68 -26.35
CA ALA A 200 -0.05 9.14 -26.45
C ALA A 200 -1.47 9.75 -26.57
N THR A 201 -2.47 8.96 -27.00
CA THR A 201 -3.87 9.41 -27.02
C THR A 201 -4.50 9.49 -25.62
N HIS A 202 -3.88 8.85 -24.64
CA HIS A 202 -4.41 8.66 -23.29
C HIS A 202 -3.59 9.37 -22.23
N VAL A 203 -2.26 9.36 -22.41
CA VAL A 203 -1.31 10.00 -21.52
C VAL A 203 -0.29 10.76 -22.34
N ALA A 204 0.29 11.81 -21.76
CA ALA A 204 1.43 12.51 -22.33
C ALA A 204 2.70 12.14 -21.54
N PRO A 205 3.29 10.95 -21.77
CA PRO A 205 4.45 10.54 -21.00
C PRO A 205 5.66 11.35 -21.42
N ARG A 206 6.42 11.81 -20.42
CA ARG A 206 7.72 12.46 -20.65
C ARG A 206 8.83 11.41 -20.62
N PRO A 207 9.84 11.48 -21.50
CA PRO A 207 10.97 10.57 -21.43
C PRO A 207 11.73 10.81 -20.11
N ALA A 208 12.13 9.73 -19.45
CA ALA A 208 12.97 9.76 -18.27
C ALA A 208 14.06 8.69 -18.32
N GLY A 209 15.29 9.13 -18.09
CA GLY A 209 16.48 8.32 -18.08
C GLY A 209 16.52 7.37 -16.89
N LEU A 210 16.59 6.07 -17.17
CA LEU A 210 16.83 5.03 -16.15
C LEU A 210 18.31 4.60 -16.05
N GLY A 211 19.17 5.33 -16.75
CA GLY A 211 20.60 5.07 -16.86
C GLY A 211 21.12 5.31 -18.27
N ARG A 212 22.43 5.17 -18.44
CA ARG A 212 23.10 5.31 -19.76
C ARG A 212 22.95 4.09 -20.66
N HIS A 213 22.67 2.92 -20.06
CA HIS A 213 22.63 1.64 -20.76
C HIS A 213 21.20 1.16 -20.91
N ILE A 214 20.95 0.37 -21.95
CA ILE A 214 19.66 -0.31 -22.13
C ILE A 214 19.50 -1.33 -21.01
N LEU A 215 18.50 -1.14 -20.17
CA LEU A 215 18.16 -2.06 -19.08
C LEU A 215 17.20 -3.13 -19.58
N ARG A 216 17.28 -4.32 -19.00
CA ARG A 216 16.22 -5.32 -19.17
C ARG A 216 14.92 -4.78 -18.58
N PHE A 217 13.81 -5.23 -19.15
CA PHE A 217 12.45 -4.92 -18.74
C PHE A 217 12.28 -4.85 -17.20
N GLU A 218 12.60 -5.95 -16.51
CA GLU A 218 12.41 -6.08 -15.08
C GLU A 218 13.34 -5.15 -14.28
N THR A 219 14.54 -4.87 -14.81
CA THR A 219 15.51 -3.95 -14.21
C THR A 219 15.08 -2.50 -14.38
N ALA A 220 14.53 -2.15 -15.55
CA ALA A 220 13.98 -0.82 -15.82
C ALA A 220 12.80 -0.51 -14.89
N ALA A 221 11.88 -1.47 -14.71
CA ALA A 221 10.74 -1.32 -13.81
C ALA A 221 11.18 -1.09 -12.35
N ILE A 222 12.19 -1.83 -11.87
CA ILE A 222 12.75 -1.61 -10.53
C ILE A 222 13.43 -0.25 -10.42
N ALA A 223 14.24 0.14 -11.40
CA ALA A 223 14.92 1.43 -11.40
C ALA A 223 13.90 2.59 -11.32
N ALA A 224 12.84 2.52 -12.12
CA ALA A 224 11.73 3.46 -12.10
C ALA A 224 11.06 3.56 -10.72
N ALA A 225 10.75 2.41 -10.11
CA ALA A 225 10.15 2.37 -8.77
C ALA A 225 11.08 2.97 -7.71
N VAL A 226 12.36 2.58 -7.70
CA VAL A 226 13.35 3.07 -6.73
C VAL A 226 13.58 4.58 -6.86
N LEU A 227 13.75 5.09 -8.08
CA LEU A 227 13.92 6.53 -8.33
C LEU A 227 12.72 7.36 -7.86
N THR A 228 11.54 6.75 -7.86
CA THR A 228 10.32 7.40 -7.37
C THR A 228 10.17 7.27 -5.86
N ALA A 229 10.40 6.07 -5.30
CA ALA A 229 10.22 5.76 -3.89
C ALA A 229 11.24 6.46 -2.97
N ASP A 230 12.52 6.53 -3.37
CA ASP A 230 13.58 7.14 -2.54
C ASP A 230 13.36 8.65 -2.31
N ARG A 231 12.57 9.28 -3.18
CA ARG A 231 12.23 10.71 -3.10
C ARG A 231 11.01 11.00 -2.22
N ARG A 232 10.34 9.96 -1.70
CA ARG A 232 9.11 10.04 -0.89
C ARG A 232 9.33 9.81 0.61
N ARG A 233 10.57 9.77 1.10
CA ARG A 233 10.86 9.38 2.49
C ARG A 233 10.16 10.29 3.52
N VAL A 234 9.21 9.68 4.24
CA VAL A 234 8.97 9.88 5.67
C VAL A 234 9.48 8.61 6.37
N GLU A 235 10.44 8.81 7.27
CA GLU A 235 11.07 7.90 8.27
C GLU A 235 11.47 6.44 7.88
N PRO A 236 12.67 5.97 8.29
CA PRO A 236 13.13 4.62 7.96
C PRO A 236 12.26 3.52 8.61
N PRO A 237 12.11 2.35 7.95
CA PRO A 237 11.38 1.23 8.51
C PRO A 237 12.04 0.74 9.81
N PRO A 238 11.25 0.22 10.77
CA PRO A 238 11.81 -0.31 12.01
C PRO A 238 12.78 -1.46 11.72
N PRO A 239 13.91 -1.54 12.44
CA PRO A 239 14.90 -2.58 12.21
C PRO A 239 14.27 -3.97 12.40
N LYS A 240 14.59 -4.91 11.49
CA LYS A 240 14.23 -6.32 11.65
C LYS A 240 14.84 -6.81 12.97
N ARG A 241 14.02 -7.07 13.99
CA ARG A 241 14.46 -7.69 15.25
C ARG A 241 14.99 -9.10 14.95
N SER A 242 16.30 -9.24 14.83
CA SER A 242 16.97 -10.54 14.94
C SER A 242 16.75 -11.07 16.35
N GLY A 243 16.46 -12.37 16.47
CA GLY A 243 16.28 -13.04 17.75
C GLY A 243 17.44 -12.76 18.70
N GLY A 244 17.12 -12.69 20.00
CA GLY A 244 18.04 -12.27 21.04
C GLY A 244 19.36 -13.03 21.04
N MET A 245 20.44 -12.29 21.13
CA MET A 245 21.66 -12.70 21.80
C MET A 245 21.83 -11.72 22.96
N GLU A 246 21.76 -12.21 24.19
CA GLU A 246 22.15 -11.44 25.38
C GLU A 246 23.58 -10.92 25.19
N PRO A 247 23.92 -9.71 25.65
CA PRO A 247 25.27 -9.21 25.52
C PRO A 247 26.22 -10.07 26.36
N ALA A 248 27.14 -10.75 25.68
CA ALA A 248 28.26 -11.43 26.32
C ALA A 248 29.09 -10.43 27.14
N GLY A 249 29.47 -10.88 28.34
CA GLY A 249 30.20 -10.10 29.33
C GLY A 249 31.49 -9.47 28.80
N ASP A 250 31.77 -8.31 29.38
CA ASP A 250 32.96 -7.50 29.19
C ASP A 250 34.24 -8.28 29.56
N CYS A 251 35.03 -8.64 28.55
CA CYS A 251 36.38 -9.18 28.69
C CYS A 251 37.33 -8.34 27.83
N ARG A 252 37.67 -7.12 28.27
CA ARG A 252 38.84 -6.41 27.75
C ARG A 252 40.04 -6.64 28.68
N GLY A 253 41.02 -7.37 28.16
CA GLY A 253 42.34 -7.52 28.77
C GLY A 253 43.10 -6.19 28.90
N PRO A 254 44.22 -6.18 29.63
CA PRO A 254 44.90 -4.96 30.05
C PRO A 254 45.55 -4.20 28.86
N PRO A 255 45.56 -2.86 28.88
CA PRO A 255 46.10 -2.06 27.79
C PRO A 255 47.63 -2.07 27.75
N THR A 256 48.18 -2.06 26.54
CA THR A 256 49.61 -1.88 26.22
C THR A 256 50.10 -0.45 26.56
N PRO A 257 51.38 -0.28 26.92
CA PRO A 257 51.90 1.02 27.37
C PRO A 257 52.24 1.95 26.19
N PRO A 258 52.10 3.28 26.35
CA PRO A 258 52.40 4.27 25.31
C PRO A 258 53.89 4.70 25.28
N PRO A 259 54.39 5.26 24.15
CA PRO A 259 55.76 5.76 23.99
C PRO A 259 56.04 7.08 24.76
N PRO A 260 57.32 7.46 24.97
CA PRO A 260 57.72 8.49 25.93
C PRO A 260 57.51 9.94 25.45
N ARG A 261 57.37 10.83 26.44
CA ARG A 261 56.93 12.23 26.37
C ARG A 261 58.04 13.23 25.98
N VAL A 262 57.63 14.29 25.27
CA VAL A 262 58.33 15.59 25.22
C VAL A 262 57.60 16.59 26.15
N ARG A 263 58.38 17.33 26.96
CA ARG A 263 58.00 18.42 27.92
C ARG A 263 57.88 19.78 27.19
N ALA A 264 57.26 20.88 27.62
CA ALA A 264 56.39 21.44 28.70
C ALA A 264 56.00 22.91 28.20
N PRO A 265 55.41 23.91 28.93
CA PRO A 265 54.92 24.05 30.33
C PRO A 265 53.53 24.80 30.42
N PRO A 266 53.13 25.55 31.48
CA PRO A 266 52.18 25.09 32.52
C PRO A 266 50.95 25.99 32.79
N GLY A 267 50.02 25.49 33.63
CA GLY A 267 48.98 26.27 34.33
C GLY A 267 47.56 25.91 33.87
N ARG A 268 46.56 25.61 34.69
CA ARG A 268 46.34 25.80 36.14
C ARG A 268 45.46 24.65 36.66
N THR A 269 45.70 24.32 37.91
CA THR A 269 44.86 23.57 38.86
C THR A 269 43.41 24.07 38.92
N THR A 270 42.42 23.18 39.08
CA THR A 270 41.74 22.92 40.38
C THR A 270 40.60 21.90 40.30
N THR A 271 40.72 20.89 41.17
CA THR A 271 39.73 20.23 42.04
C THR A 271 38.52 19.46 41.49
N PHE A 272 38.62 18.16 41.81
CA PHE A 272 37.64 17.09 41.93
C PHE A 272 36.57 17.37 43.01
N ARG A 273 35.31 16.98 42.75
CA ARG A 273 34.35 16.46 43.75
C ARG A 273 33.15 15.82 43.03
N SER A 274 32.85 14.57 43.39
CA SER A 274 31.64 13.81 43.04
C SER A 274 30.74 13.66 44.30
N PRO A 275 29.61 12.92 44.24
CA PRO A 275 28.24 13.42 44.07
C PRO A 275 27.39 13.30 45.36
N PRO A 276 26.09 13.68 45.34
CA PRO A 276 25.08 12.63 45.60
C PRO A 276 23.71 12.78 44.88
N TYR A 277 23.10 11.62 44.60
CA TYR A 277 21.67 11.24 44.60
C TYR A 277 20.54 12.10 43.94
N LEU A 278 19.76 11.36 43.11
CA LEU A 278 18.43 11.57 42.50
C LEU A 278 17.40 12.30 43.41
N PRO A 279 16.39 13.00 42.83
CA PRO A 279 15.19 12.29 42.35
C PRO A 279 14.58 12.82 41.04
N LEU A 280 13.75 11.96 40.44
CA LEU A 280 12.75 12.20 39.40
C LEU A 280 12.10 13.60 39.50
N LEU A 281 12.06 14.34 38.38
CA LEU A 281 11.12 15.44 38.19
C LEU A 281 10.36 15.25 36.86
N LEU A 282 9.06 15.01 36.99
CA LEU A 282 8.06 15.17 35.95
C LEU A 282 8.10 16.62 35.44
N LEU A 283 8.50 16.84 34.18
CA LEU A 283 8.16 18.09 33.49
C LEU A 283 6.76 17.95 32.90
N SER A 284 5.80 18.47 33.64
CA SER A 284 4.59 19.05 33.10
C SER A 284 4.97 20.33 32.36
N THR A 285 4.57 20.43 31.09
CA THR A 285 4.44 21.73 30.43
C THR A 285 2.95 21.97 30.18
N ALA A 286 2.33 22.73 31.09
CA ALA A 286 1.26 23.64 30.70
C ALA A 286 1.92 24.73 29.83
N GLY A 287 1.37 25.27 28.76
CA GLY A 287 -0.02 25.33 28.33
C GLY A 287 -0.10 26.63 27.52
N CYS A 288 -0.18 26.53 26.20
CA CYS A 288 -0.69 27.63 25.38
C CYS A 288 -2.14 27.25 25.04
N ILE A 289 -3.05 27.73 25.87
CA ILE A 289 -4.49 27.67 25.61
C ILE A 289 -4.76 28.70 24.51
N GLY A 290 -4.83 28.23 23.27
CA GLY A 290 -5.59 28.85 22.20
C GLY A 290 -6.87 28.04 22.02
N ASP A 291 -8.00 28.73 21.91
CA ASP A 291 -9.36 28.19 21.90
C ASP A 291 -9.59 26.97 21.00
N SER A 292 -10.44 26.08 21.51
CA SER A 292 -10.95 24.81 20.97
C SER A 292 -9.96 23.64 20.92
N SER A 293 -9.61 23.08 22.08
CA SER A 293 -9.09 21.70 22.16
C SER A 293 -10.22 20.71 21.88
N ILE A 294 -10.56 20.54 20.61
CA ILE A 294 -11.52 19.55 20.17
C ILE A 294 -10.78 18.21 20.11
N ILE A 295 -11.22 17.26 20.92
CA ILE A 295 -10.74 15.88 20.88
C ILE A 295 -11.61 15.15 19.86
N CYS A 296 -11.15 15.07 18.61
CA CYS A 296 -11.81 14.27 17.58
C CYS A 296 -11.47 12.78 17.78
N THR A 297 -12.39 11.87 17.40
CA THR A 297 -12.06 10.45 17.42
C THR A 297 -11.07 10.13 16.29
N THR A 298 -10.19 9.16 16.47
CA THR A 298 -9.23 8.73 15.44
C THR A 298 -9.86 7.82 14.38
N GLU A 299 -11.19 7.72 14.35
CA GLU A 299 -11.94 6.85 13.46
C GLU A 299 -12.28 7.58 12.17
N ALA A 300 -11.75 7.10 11.05
CA ALA A 300 -12.09 7.60 9.73
C ALA A 300 -13.54 7.24 9.35
N ARG A 301 -14.31 8.21 8.87
CA ARG A 301 -15.69 8.06 8.41
C ARG A 301 -15.79 8.19 6.89
N PHE A 302 -16.66 7.38 6.31
CA PHE A 302 -17.02 7.49 4.89
C PHE A 302 -18.01 8.64 4.68
N GLY A 303 -17.70 9.51 3.72
CA GLY A 303 -18.56 10.62 3.33
C GLY A 303 -19.78 10.18 2.53
N VAL A 304 -19.65 9.14 1.70
CA VAL A 304 -20.75 8.59 0.89
C VAL A 304 -20.89 7.09 1.17
N ASN A 305 -22.11 6.67 1.50
CA ASN A 305 -22.50 5.26 1.59
C ASN A 305 -23.59 4.98 0.55
N VAL A 306 -23.43 3.92 -0.22
CA VAL A 306 -24.31 3.57 -1.34
C VAL A 306 -24.91 2.20 -1.11
N THR A 307 -26.24 2.12 -1.05
CA THR A 307 -26.97 0.84 -1.00
C THR A 307 -27.52 0.53 -2.38
N VAL A 308 -27.31 -0.69 -2.86
CA VAL A 308 -27.61 -1.08 -4.24
C VAL A 308 -28.69 -2.15 -4.27
N ARG A 309 -29.75 -1.89 -5.05
CA ARG A 309 -30.91 -2.77 -5.18
C ARG A 309 -31.28 -2.97 -6.64
N ASN A 310 -31.92 -4.09 -6.93
CA ASN A 310 -32.57 -4.32 -8.21
C ASN A 310 -33.85 -3.48 -8.28
N ALA A 311 -33.97 -2.63 -9.31
CA ALA A 311 -35.10 -1.72 -9.46
C ALA A 311 -36.46 -2.44 -9.57
N THR A 312 -36.48 -3.65 -10.14
CA THR A 312 -37.69 -4.45 -10.35
C THR A 312 -38.07 -5.26 -9.11
N THR A 313 -37.12 -5.99 -8.53
CA THR A 313 -37.41 -6.93 -7.42
C THR A 313 -37.24 -6.31 -6.04
N GLN A 314 -36.65 -5.10 -5.95
CA GLN A 314 -36.27 -4.41 -4.71
C GLN A 314 -35.31 -5.22 -3.81
N GLN A 315 -34.79 -6.34 -4.29
CA GLN A 315 -33.80 -7.16 -3.61
C GLN A 315 -32.41 -6.51 -3.71
N PRO A 316 -31.54 -6.66 -2.69
CA PRO A 316 -30.18 -6.16 -2.73
C PRO A 316 -29.36 -6.85 -3.84
N VAL A 317 -28.45 -6.10 -4.48
CA VAL A 317 -27.52 -6.66 -5.47
C VAL A 317 -26.26 -7.10 -4.74
N LEU A 318 -26.10 -8.41 -4.58
CA LEU A 318 -25.14 -9.00 -3.63
C LEU A 318 -23.74 -9.25 -4.19
N GLN A 319 -23.53 -9.15 -5.50
CA GLN A 319 -22.24 -9.46 -6.13
C GLN A 319 -21.99 -8.62 -7.38
N GLY A 320 -20.72 -8.44 -7.73
CA GLY A 320 -20.29 -7.84 -9.00
C GLY A 320 -20.55 -6.35 -9.14
N VAL A 321 -20.88 -5.65 -8.04
CA VAL A 321 -21.07 -4.20 -8.04
C VAL A 321 -19.73 -3.51 -7.82
N ARG A 322 -19.40 -2.57 -8.70
CA ARG A 322 -18.27 -1.65 -8.57
C ARG A 322 -18.79 -0.23 -8.67
N GLY A 323 -18.12 0.69 -7.98
CA GLY A 323 -18.53 2.09 -8.00
C GLY A 323 -17.38 3.06 -7.84
N ALA A 324 -17.63 4.30 -8.24
CA ALA A 324 -16.69 5.38 -8.14
C ALA A 324 -17.37 6.71 -7.78
N LEU A 325 -16.65 7.58 -7.10
CA LEU A 325 -17.00 8.96 -6.81
C LEU A 325 -16.11 9.89 -7.63
N HIS A 326 -16.72 10.91 -8.23
CA HIS A 326 -16.03 11.93 -9.01
C HIS A 326 -16.34 13.32 -8.45
N GLU A 327 -15.31 14.13 -8.21
CA GLU A 327 -15.44 15.55 -7.89
C GLU A 327 -14.35 16.34 -8.64
N GLY A 328 -14.70 16.96 -9.77
CA GLY A 328 -13.70 17.55 -10.66
C GLY A 328 -12.68 16.50 -11.12
N ASN A 329 -11.41 16.66 -10.72
CA ASN A 329 -10.32 15.74 -11.02
C ASN A 329 -10.13 14.64 -9.96
N TYR A 330 -10.86 14.69 -8.85
CA TYR A 330 -10.80 13.67 -7.81
C TYR A 330 -11.63 12.45 -8.21
N LEU A 331 -11.02 11.27 -8.08
CA LEU A 331 -11.63 9.97 -8.30
C LEU A 331 -11.40 9.10 -7.05
N ASP A 332 -12.46 8.50 -6.53
CA ASP A 332 -12.39 7.54 -5.43
C ASP A 332 -13.19 6.29 -5.77
N SER A 333 -12.57 5.12 -5.67
CA SER A 333 -13.27 3.86 -5.88
C SER A 333 -14.05 3.51 -4.63
N LEU A 334 -15.35 3.23 -4.77
CA LEU A 334 -16.18 2.84 -3.65
C LEU A 334 -15.76 1.46 -3.13
N GLN A 335 -15.45 1.41 -1.84
CA GLN A 335 -15.11 0.19 -1.10
C GLN A 335 -16.37 -0.61 -0.84
N VAL A 336 -16.30 -1.92 -1.09
CA VAL A 336 -17.42 -2.82 -0.81
C VAL A 336 -17.40 -3.17 0.67
N ILE A 337 -18.41 -2.70 1.40
CA ILE A 337 -18.65 -3.09 2.79
C ILE A 337 -19.57 -4.31 2.75
N THR A 338 -19.07 -5.45 3.21
CA THR A 338 -19.83 -6.69 3.33
C THR A 338 -20.27 -6.95 4.75
N ASP A 339 -21.36 -7.70 4.92
CA ASP A 339 -21.70 -8.29 6.22
C ASP A 339 -20.79 -9.50 6.54
N ILE A 340 -21.04 -10.11 7.70
CA ILE A 340 -20.30 -11.29 8.19
C ILE A 340 -20.45 -12.54 7.29
N GLU A 341 -21.45 -12.57 6.41
CA GLU A 341 -21.72 -13.66 5.46
C GLU A 341 -21.11 -13.36 4.07
N GLY A 342 -20.47 -12.20 3.90
CA GLY A 342 -19.84 -11.78 2.65
C GLY A 342 -20.80 -11.14 1.66
N HIS A 343 -22.04 -10.83 2.06
CA HIS A 343 -23.01 -10.13 1.23
C HIS A 343 -22.69 -8.64 1.21
N ILE A 344 -22.79 -8.01 0.03
CA ILE A 344 -22.62 -6.56 -0.09
C ILE A 344 -23.72 -5.85 0.71
N PHE A 345 -23.32 -5.18 1.78
CA PHE A 345 -24.19 -4.37 2.63
C PHE A 345 -24.27 -2.92 2.11
N SER A 346 -23.13 -2.36 1.71
CA SER A 346 -23.05 -1.04 1.10
C SER A 346 -21.74 -0.86 0.34
N LEU A 347 -21.67 0.13 -0.55
CA LEU A 347 -20.41 0.61 -1.09
C LEU A 347 -20.10 1.98 -0.49
N ALA A 348 -18.88 2.24 -0.04
CA ALA A 348 -18.54 3.45 0.69
C ALA A 348 -17.28 4.14 0.16
N GLY A 349 -17.24 5.47 0.22
CA GLY A 349 -16.09 6.26 -0.24
C GLY A 349 -16.11 7.69 0.30
N ALA A 350 -15.24 8.54 -0.25
CA ALA A 350 -14.99 9.89 0.23
C ALA A 350 -14.60 9.91 1.71
N VAL A 351 -13.62 9.07 2.07
CA VAL A 351 -13.14 8.94 3.46
C VAL A 351 -12.61 10.28 3.95
N GLU A 352 -13.24 10.82 5.00
CA GLU A 352 -12.92 12.11 5.61
C GLU A 352 -12.82 13.29 4.62
N ARG A 353 -13.54 13.20 3.50
CA ARG A 353 -13.54 14.22 2.46
C ARG A 353 -14.92 14.80 2.22
N ALA A 354 -15.14 16.04 2.68
CA ALA A 354 -16.27 16.85 2.24
C ALA A 354 -16.11 17.22 0.76
N GLY A 355 -17.21 17.31 0.05
CA GLY A 355 -17.20 17.57 -1.38
C GLY A 355 -18.57 17.35 -2.03
N THR A 356 -18.67 17.68 -3.31
CA THR A 356 -19.86 17.39 -4.13
C THR A 356 -19.51 16.37 -5.20
N TYR A 357 -20.05 15.17 -5.03
CA TYR A 357 -19.67 14.02 -5.84
C TYR A 357 -20.72 13.67 -6.89
N ARG A 358 -20.24 13.18 -8.03
CA ARG A 358 -20.98 12.29 -8.93
C ARG A 358 -20.64 10.86 -8.54
N VAL A 359 -21.66 10.08 -8.21
CA VAL A 359 -21.55 8.64 -7.93
C VAL A 359 -21.83 7.89 -9.22
N GLU A 360 -20.99 6.93 -9.57
CA GLU A 360 -21.20 6.01 -10.68
C GLU A 360 -21.12 4.57 -10.20
N LEU A 361 -21.98 3.71 -10.73
CA LEU A 361 -22.02 2.29 -10.42
C LEU A 361 -22.10 1.48 -11.70
N VAL A 362 -21.38 0.36 -11.70
CA VAL A 362 -21.45 -0.68 -12.73
C VAL A 362 -21.63 -2.01 -12.03
N ALA A 363 -22.61 -2.79 -12.47
CA ALA A 363 -22.83 -4.15 -11.96
C ALA A 363 -23.11 -5.12 -13.11
N THR A 364 -22.56 -6.33 -13.02
CA THR A 364 -22.77 -7.39 -14.01
C THR A 364 -24.27 -7.70 -14.16
N GLY A 365 -24.78 -7.62 -15.39
CA GLY A 365 -26.20 -7.87 -15.68
C GLY A 365 -27.14 -6.68 -15.43
N TYR A 366 -26.60 -5.49 -15.13
CA TYR A 366 -27.37 -4.26 -14.95
C TYR A 366 -26.86 -3.13 -15.84
N GLN A 367 -27.74 -2.18 -16.16
CA GLN A 367 -27.35 -0.95 -16.84
C GLN A 367 -26.47 -0.07 -15.92
N PRO A 368 -25.49 0.68 -16.45
CA PRO A 368 -24.72 1.65 -15.66
C PRO A 368 -25.64 2.66 -14.98
N TRP A 369 -25.33 3.00 -13.73
CA TRP A 369 -26.11 3.94 -12.94
C TRP A 369 -25.24 5.09 -12.49
N SER A 370 -25.79 6.30 -12.45
CA SER A 370 -25.08 7.44 -11.89
C SER A 370 -26.01 8.44 -11.22
N ARG A 371 -25.48 9.18 -10.25
CA ARG A 371 -26.16 10.28 -9.57
C ARG A 371 -25.20 11.43 -9.32
N ASN A 372 -25.56 12.61 -9.82
CA ASN A 372 -24.81 13.84 -9.61
C ASN A 372 -25.23 14.53 -8.29
N ASN A 373 -24.41 15.48 -7.85
CA ASN A 373 -24.69 16.40 -6.74
C ASN A 373 -24.93 15.70 -5.39
N VAL A 374 -24.13 14.67 -5.08
CA VAL A 374 -24.09 14.07 -3.74
C VAL A 374 -23.17 14.91 -2.86
N VAL A 375 -23.75 15.77 -2.03
CA VAL A 375 -23.03 16.76 -1.22
C VAL A 375 -22.69 16.18 0.15
N VAL A 376 -21.42 15.90 0.39
CA VAL A 376 -20.87 15.54 1.70
C VAL A 376 -20.37 16.81 2.38
N THR A 377 -20.90 17.07 3.56
CA THR A 377 -20.40 18.15 4.43
C THR A 377 -19.48 17.57 5.49
N ALA A 378 -18.70 18.41 6.17
CA ALA A 378 -17.92 17.99 7.33
C ALA A 378 -18.25 18.90 8.53
N ASP A 379 -18.21 18.31 9.72
CA ASP A 379 -18.10 19.07 10.95
C ASP A 379 -16.61 19.34 11.28
N ARG A 380 -16.32 19.76 12.52
CA ARG A 380 -14.94 20.09 12.92
C ARG A 380 -14.02 18.87 13.07
N CYS A 381 -14.56 17.65 13.03
CA CYS A 381 -13.83 16.41 13.27
C CYS A 381 -13.95 15.40 12.13
N HIS A 382 -15.13 15.25 11.54
CA HIS A 382 -15.41 14.23 10.55
C HIS A 382 -16.32 14.71 9.43
N VAL A 383 -16.36 13.95 8.35
CA VAL A 383 -17.44 14.04 7.36
C VAL A 383 -18.79 13.59 7.92
N ASN A 384 -19.84 14.32 7.52
CA ASN A 384 -21.22 13.94 7.69
C ASN A 384 -21.60 12.98 6.55
N ALA A 385 -21.68 11.69 6.88
CA ALA A 385 -21.97 10.65 5.92
C ALA A 385 -23.34 10.85 5.24
N VAL A 386 -23.37 10.66 3.92
CA VAL A 386 -24.57 10.73 3.09
C VAL A 386 -24.91 9.34 2.54
N SER A 387 -26.14 8.91 2.76
CA SER A 387 -26.64 7.64 2.20
C SER A 387 -27.31 7.86 0.85
N VAL A 388 -26.90 7.07 -0.13
CA VAL A 388 -27.41 7.07 -1.51
C VAL A 388 -28.00 5.70 -1.80
N GLN A 389 -29.28 5.65 -2.18
CA GLN A 389 -29.86 4.43 -2.72
C GLN A 389 -29.73 4.44 -4.25
N ALA A 390 -29.23 3.34 -4.80
CA ALA A 390 -29.11 3.10 -6.23
C ALA A 390 -29.98 1.91 -6.65
N ASP A 391 -31.02 2.20 -7.43
CA ASP A 391 -31.91 1.19 -8.00
C ASP A 391 -31.44 0.86 -9.43
N LEU A 392 -30.79 -0.30 -9.58
CA LEU A 392 -30.20 -0.76 -10.83
C LEU A 392 -31.24 -1.48 -11.70
N ILE A 393 -31.28 -1.12 -12.98
CA ILE A 393 -32.17 -1.72 -13.97
C ILE A 393 -31.46 -2.93 -14.60
N PRO A 394 -32.03 -4.16 -14.54
CA PRO A 394 -31.45 -5.32 -15.22
C PRO A 394 -31.32 -5.09 -16.73
N VAL A 395 -30.25 -5.60 -17.33
CA VAL A 395 -30.14 -5.69 -18.79
C VAL A 395 -31.13 -6.77 -19.27
N PRO A 396 -31.87 -6.54 -20.38
CA PRO A 396 -32.88 -7.47 -20.90
C PRO A 396 -32.37 -8.88 -21.21
#